data_AF-B4MVQ6-F1
#
_entry.id   AF-B4MVQ6-F1
#
_cell.length_a   1.000
_cell.length_b   1.000
_cell.length_c   1.000
_cell.angle_alpha   90.00
_cell.angle_beta   90.00
_cell.angle_gamma   90.00
#
_symmetry.space_group_name_H-M   'P 1'
#
loop_
_entity.id
_entity.type
_entity.pdbx_description
1 polymer ?
#
loop_
_entity_poly.entity_id
_entity_poly.type
_entity_poly.pdbx_seq_one_letter_code
_entity_poly.pdbx_strand_id
1 'polypeptide(L)'
;MVNGKRVCKLGHKHFNGRQTLVAAPTTNAPLLNDELQKELVAEARNETINLLNSLFRAQISYFSQVGAKLNPQMKRAQDIQLYVTRLNEAIAVNELEKKDEMWLSIFEEFSKSPLLVNREAETGLSNVEYQALLTDDKLQQITKSFLTDVSSYFWKMAKVSGKVVGKAFDDYIEREKQHANALTKN
;
A
#
# COMPACT_ATOMS: atom_id res chain seq x y z
N MET A 1 -37.32 -45.71 -41.26
CA MET A 1 -37.54 -44.57 -42.17
C MET A 1 -39.03 -44.32 -42.31
N VAL A 2 -39.61 -43.35 -41.57
CA VAL A 2 -40.86 -42.60 -41.90
C VAL A 2 -40.81 -41.29 -41.10
N ASN A 3 -41.19 -40.18 -41.76
CA ASN A 3 -41.39 -38.82 -41.26
C ASN A 3 -42.42 -38.69 -40.13
N GLY A 4 -42.32 -37.64 -39.29
CA GLY A 4 -43.42 -37.24 -38.40
C GLY A 4 -43.19 -35.99 -37.55
N LYS A 5 -43.60 -34.82 -38.08
CA LYS A 5 -43.71 -33.50 -37.41
C LYS A 5 -44.58 -33.52 -36.14
N ARG A 6 -44.23 -32.63 -35.19
CA ARG A 6 -45.06 -31.59 -34.49
C ARG A 6 -44.41 -31.25 -33.12
N VAL A 7 -44.40 -30.06 -32.51
CA VAL A 7 -44.89 -28.69 -32.76
C VAL A 7 -44.16 -27.79 -31.73
N CYS A 8 -43.89 -26.55 -32.16
CA CYS A 8 -43.49 -25.31 -31.48
C CYS A 8 -43.57 -25.18 -29.95
N LYS A 9 -42.57 -24.50 -29.37
CA LYS A 9 -42.84 -23.34 -28.49
C LYS A 9 -41.71 -22.31 -28.51
N LEU A 10 -42.13 -21.06 -28.68
CA LEU A 10 -41.35 -19.83 -28.62
C LEU A 10 -40.60 -19.69 -27.29
N GLY A 11 -39.42 -19.07 -27.31
CA GLY A 11 -38.72 -18.67 -26.09
C GLY A 11 -37.45 -17.86 -26.35
N HIS A 12 -37.65 -16.57 -26.63
CA HIS A 12 -36.75 -15.45 -26.34
C HIS A 12 -35.28 -15.44 -26.82
N LYS A 13 -35.08 -14.60 -27.85
CA LYS A 13 -34.01 -13.59 -28.00
C LYS A 13 -32.94 -13.55 -26.89
N HIS A 14 -31.68 -13.76 -27.26
CA HIS A 14 -30.58 -12.95 -26.72
C HIS A 14 -29.54 -12.67 -27.79
N PHE A 15 -29.62 -11.43 -28.28
CA PHE A 15 -28.55 -10.51 -28.67
C PHE A 15 -27.17 -11.10 -29.02
N ASN A 16 -26.86 -11.05 -30.32
CA ASN A 16 -25.50 -11.08 -30.86
C ASN A 16 -24.74 -9.82 -30.42
N GLY A 17 -24.03 -9.90 -29.29
CA GLY A 17 -23.02 -8.93 -28.89
C GLY A 17 -21.65 -9.49 -29.20
N ARG A 18 -21.05 -9.08 -30.33
CA ARG A 18 -19.62 -9.27 -30.60
C ARG A 18 -18.82 -8.69 -29.43
N GLN A 19 -18.27 -9.56 -28.58
CA GLN A 19 -17.13 -9.19 -27.75
C GLN A 19 -15.92 -9.14 -28.67
N THR A 20 -15.61 -7.96 -29.19
CA THR A 20 -14.24 -7.65 -29.58
C THR A 20 -13.42 -7.63 -28.30
N LEU A 21 -12.85 -8.80 -27.96
CA LEU A 21 -11.66 -8.89 -27.12
C LEU A 21 -10.62 -8.00 -27.79
N VAL A 22 -10.44 -6.79 -27.25
CA VAL A 22 -9.22 -6.03 -27.50
C VAL A 22 -8.15 -6.83 -26.78
N ALA A 23 -7.53 -7.77 -27.51
CA ALA A 23 -6.28 -8.35 -27.08
C ALA A 23 -5.33 -7.17 -26.87
N ALA A 24 -4.98 -6.90 -25.62
CA ALA A 24 -3.87 -6.00 -25.33
C ALA A 24 -2.69 -6.49 -26.16
N PRO A 25 -1.97 -5.62 -26.88
CA PRO A 25 -0.77 -6.05 -27.57
C PRO A 25 0.14 -6.67 -26.52
N THR A 26 0.41 -7.97 -26.66
CA THR A 26 1.53 -8.65 -26.02
C THR A 26 2.79 -8.06 -26.63
N THR A 27 3.07 -6.82 -26.25
CA THR A 27 4.37 -6.20 -26.44
C THR A 27 5.30 -7.07 -25.62
N ASN A 28 6.21 -7.77 -26.28
CA ASN A 28 7.37 -8.38 -25.61
C ASN A 28 7.99 -7.26 -24.78
N ALA A 29 7.67 -7.21 -23.48
CA ALA A 29 8.20 -6.22 -22.59
C ALA A 29 9.73 -6.31 -22.73
N PRO A 30 10.43 -5.17 -22.88
CA PRO A 30 11.88 -5.18 -22.83
C PRO A 30 12.28 -5.95 -21.57
N LEU A 31 12.95 -7.09 -21.73
CA LEU A 31 13.62 -7.77 -20.65
C LEU A 31 14.67 -6.77 -20.16
N LEU A 32 14.32 -5.99 -19.14
CA LEU A 32 15.28 -5.22 -18.35
C LEU A 32 16.43 -6.15 -18.01
N ASN A 33 17.68 -5.67 -18.09
CA ASN A 33 18.82 -6.45 -17.59
C ASN A 33 18.49 -6.93 -16.16
N ASP A 34 18.61 -8.25 -15.92
CA ASP A 34 18.34 -8.91 -14.64
C ASP A 34 19.00 -8.20 -13.45
N GLU A 35 20.19 -7.62 -13.63
CA GLU A 35 20.90 -6.88 -12.59
C GLU A 35 20.21 -5.57 -12.21
N LEU A 36 19.75 -4.80 -13.20
CA LEU A 36 19.04 -3.55 -12.92
C LEU A 36 17.65 -3.83 -12.36
N GLN A 37 16.98 -4.86 -12.86
CA GLN A 37 15.69 -5.26 -12.29
C GLN A 37 15.85 -5.61 -10.80
N LYS A 38 16.92 -6.34 -10.43
CA LYS A 38 17.25 -6.63 -9.04
C LYS A 38 17.54 -5.35 -8.23
N GLU A 39 18.30 -4.41 -8.78
CA GLU A 39 18.61 -3.15 -8.12
C GLU A 39 17.34 -2.32 -7.85
N LEU A 40 16.46 -2.17 -8.85
CA LEU A 40 15.22 -1.41 -8.71
C LEU A 40 14.23 -2.08 -7.74
N VAL A 41 14.16 -3.42 -7.74
CA VAL A 41 13.37 -4.16 -6.75
C VAL A 41 13.94 -3.96 -5.35
N ALA A 42 15.26 -3.96 -5.19
CA ALA A 42 15.89 -3.69 -3.90
C ALA A 42 15.67 -2.24 -3.43
N GLU A 43 15.77 -1.25 -4.33
CA GLU A 43 15.47 0.17 -4.05
C GLU A 43 14.02 0.33 -3.59
N ALA A 44 13.06 -0.24 -4.34
CA ALA A 44 11.64 -0.21 -3.98
C ALA A 44 11.35 -0.90 -2.63
N ARG A 45 11.98 -2.06 -2.37
CA ARG A 45 11.83 -2.79 -1.11
C ARG A 45 12.34 -1.95 0.07
N ASN A 46 13.51 -1.33 -0.07
CA ASN A 46 14.08 -0.49 0.97
C ASN A 46 13.23 0.77 1.22
N GLU A 47 12.74 1.42 0.18
CA GLU A 47 11.85 2.58 0.34
C GLU A 47 10.51 2.20 1.00
N THR A 48 9.99 1.00 0.72
CA THR A 48 8.79 0.47 1.39
C THR A 48 9.05 0.22 2.89
N ILE A 49 10.19 -0.40 3.24
CA ILE A 49 10.60 -0.60 4.64
C ILE A 49 10.72 0.75 5.36
N ASN A 50 11.34 1.74 4.71
CA ASN A 50 11.50 3.09 5.26
C ASN A 50 10.15 3.78 5.48
N LEU A 51 9.21 3.65 4.54
CA LEU A 51 7.85 4.14 4.71
C LEU A 51 7.20 3.49 5.93
N LEU A 52 7.11 2.16 5.99
CA LEU A 52 6.48 1.43 7.10
C LEU A 52 7.06 1.84 8.45
N ASN A 53 8.39 1.93 8.55
CA ASN A 53 9.06 2.41 9.76
C ASN A 53 8.67 3.85 10.13
N SER A 54 8.55 4.74 9.15
CA SER A 54 8.12 6.12 9.37
C SER A 54 6.65 6.17 9.83
N LEU A 55 5.77 5.36 9.23
CA LEU A 55 4.38 5.23 9.65
C LEU A 55 4.28 4.73 11.10
N PHE A 56 5.06 3.72 11.49
CA PHE A 56 5.05 3.20 12.86
C PHE A 56 5.57 4.22 13.86
N ARG A 57 6.67 4.94 13.52
CA ARG A 57 7.21 6.00 14.38
C ARG A 57 6.22 7.14 14.59
N ALA A 58 5.52 7.57 13.55
CA ALA A 58 4.49 8.59 13.66
C ALA A 58 3.35 8.14 14.58
N GLN A 59 2.87 6.90 14.42
CA GLN A 59 1.82 6.32 15.28
C GLN A 59 2.29 6.17 16.72
N ILE A 60 3.50 5.68 16.96
CA ILE A 60 4.10 5.62 18.30
C ILE A 60 4.14 7.00 18.93
N SER A 61 4.68 8.00 18.23
CA SER A 61 4.78 9.36 18.75
C SER A 61 3.41 9.95 19.10
N TYR A 62 2.42 9.76 18.23
CA TYR A 62 1.04 10.20 18.45
C TYR A 62 0.44 9.53 19.70
N PHE A 63 0.41 8.20 19.74
CA PHE A 63 -0.26 7.48 20.80
C PHE A 63 0.48 7.52 22.13
N SER A 64 1.81 7.61 22.14
CA SER A 64 2.56 7.88 23.36
C SER A 64 2.18 9.23 23.99
N GLN A 65 1.96 10.27 23.17
CA GLN A 65 1.52 11.58 23.70
C GLN A 65 0.08 11.56 24.20
N VAL A 66 -0.82 10.85 23.51
CA VAL A 66 -2.20 10.61 23.97
C VAL A 66 -2.18 9.86 25.30
N GLY A 67 -1.44 8.75 25.37
CA GLY A 67 -1.35 7.89 26.56
C GLY A 67 -0.77 8.63 27.77
N ALA A 68 0.23 9.48 27.58
CA ALA A 68 0.83 10.27 28.66
C ALA A 68 -0.14 11.27 29.33
N LYS A 69 -1.23 11.64 28.64
CA LYS A 69 -2.26 12.55 29.15
C LYS A 69 -3.46 11.83 29.75
N LEU A 70 -3.52 10.51 29.63
CA LEU A 70 -4.55 9.68 30.24
C LEU A 70 -4.08 9.16 31.60
N ASN A 71 -5.03 8.85 32.47
CA ASN A 71 -4.71 8.14 33.70
C ASN A 71 -4.20 6.71 33.36
N PRO A 72 -3.00 6.30 33.80
CA PRO A 72 -2.39 5.02 33.43
C PRO A 72 -3.17 3.80 33.94
N GLN A 73 -4.05 3.97 34.94
CA GLN A 73 -4.91 2.90 35.45
C GLN A 73 -6.14 2.65 34.55
N MET A 74 -6.42 3.56 33.62
CA MET A 74 -7.57 3.45 32.74
C MET A 74 -7.26 2.51 31.57
N LYS A 75 -8.28 1.72 31.18
CA LYS A 75 -8.16 0.74 30.09
C LYS A 75 -7.56 1.35 28.82
N ARG A 76 -7.96 2.56 28.44
CA ARG A 76 -7.45 3.20 27.22
C ARG A 76 -5.95 3.48 27.26
N ALA A 77 -5.42 3.87 28.42
CA ALA A 77 -3.98 4.10 28.55
C ALA A 77 -3.20 2.78 28.39
N GLN A 78 -3.72 1.68 28.95
CA GLN A 78 -3.14 0.34 28.83
C GLN A 78 -3.22 -0.19 27.38
N ASP A 79 -4.36 -0.03 26.72
CA ASP A 79 -4.53 -0.39 25.30
C ASP A 79 -3.52 0.36 24.41
N ILE A 80 -3.36 1.67 24.64
CA ILE A 80 -2.37 2.51 23.94
C ILE A 80 -0.94 2.03 24.21
N GLN A 81 -0.61 1.69 25.45
CA GLN A 81 0.71 1.21 25.79
C GLN A 81 1.03 -0.11 25.09
N LEU A 82 0.07 -1.04 25.05
CA LEU A 82 0.21 -2.29 24.31
C LEU A 82 0.40 -2.01 22.81
N TYR A 83 -0.42 -1.15 22.22
CA TYR A 83 -0.31 -0.76 20.82
C TYR A 83 1.08 -0.21 20.47
N VAL A 84 1.57 0.75 21.26
CA VAL A 84 2.90 1.34 21.10
C VAL A 84 3.99 0.27 21.22
N THR A 85 3.85 -0.68 22.15
CA THR A 85 4.82 -1.76 22.34
C THR A 85 4.89 -2.64 21.08
N ARG A 86 3.75 -3.05 20.54
CA ARG A 86 3.66 -3.87 19.33
C ARG A 86 4.24 -3.16 18.10
N LEU A 87 4.00 -1.85 17.97
CA LEU A 87 4.62 -1.05 16.91
C LEU A 87 6.14 -0.95 17.05
N ASN A 88 6.68 -0.85 18.27
CA ASN A 88 8.13 -0.87 18.50
C ASN A 88 8.75 -2.22 18.12
N GLU A 89 8.08 -3.33 18.44
CA GLU A 89 8.48 -4.67 17.98
C GLU A 89 8.51 -4.74 16.45
N ALA A 90 7.48 -4.22 15.78
CA ALA A 90 7.40 -4.22 14.32
C ALA A 90 8.50 -3.36 13.67
N ILE A 91 8.90 -2.24 14.28
CA ILE A 91 10.02 -1.41 13.81
C ILE A 91 11.34 -2.19 13.83
N ALA A 92 11.58 -3.01 14.86
CA ALA A 92 12.83 -3.75 15.04
C ALA A 92 13.05 -4.87 13.99
N VAL A 93 12.01 -5.27 13.27
CA VAL A 93 12.10 -6.26 12.19
C VAL A 93 12.64 -5.63 10.91
N ASN A 94 13.64 -6.22 10.28
CA ASN A 94 14.21 -5.73 9.02
C ASN A 94 13.64 -6.42 7.77
N GLU A 95 13.05 -7.61 7.94
CA GLU A 95 12.42 -8.36 6.85
C GLU A 95 11.04 -7.75 6.51
N LEU A 96 10.84 -7.37 5.25
CA LEU A 96 9.63 -6.68 4.80
C LEU A 96 8.38 -7.53 4.99
N GLU A 97 8.44 -8.81 4.61
CA GLU A 97 7.31 -9.74 4.64
C GLU A 97 6.83 -9.95 6.07
N LYS A 98 7.77 -10.20 6.98
CA LYS A 98 7.47 -10.33 8.42
C LYS A 98 6.97 -9.02 9.02
N LYS A 99 7.50 -7.88 8.58
CA LYS A 99 7.02 -6.55 9.01
C LYS A 99 5.59 -6.29 8.55
N ASP A 100 5.24 -6.70 7.33
CA ASP A 100 3.90 -6.58 6.76
C ASP A 100 2.90 -7.47 7.50
N GLU A 101 3.27 -8.73 7.78
CA GLU A 101 2.47 -9.64 8.62
C GLU A 101 2.21 -9.07 10.02
N MET A 102 3.25 -8.53 10.67
CA MET A 102 3.11 -7.88 11.97
C MET A 102 2.20 -6.65 11.89
N TRP A 103 2.33 -5.83 10.85
CA TRP A 103 1.46 -4.68 10.64
C TRP A 103 0.00 -5.09 10.51
N LEU A 104 -0.30 -6.10 9.68
CA LEU A 104 -1.65 -6.61 9.51
C LEU A 104 -2.21 -7.17 10.83
N SER A 105 -1.40 -7.95 11.56
CA SER A 105 -1.79 -8.50 12.87
C SER A 105 -2.12 -7.39 13.88
N ILE A 106 -1.29 -6.34 13.95
CA ILE A 106 -1.53 -5.17 14.80
C ILE A 106 -2.81 -4.45 14.38
N PHE A 107 -3.02 -4.25 13.07
CA PHE A 107 -4.22 -3.60 12.58
C PHE A 107 -5.49 -4.40 12.96
N GLU A 108 -5.49 -5.72 12.77
CA GLU A 108 -6.61 -6.59 13.13
C GLU A 108 -6.90 -6.58 14.64
N GLU A 109 -5.85 -6.63 15.47
CA GLU A 109 -5.95 -6.59 16.93
C GLU A 109 -6.62 -5.29 17.41
N PHE A 110 -6.20 -4.15 16.87
CA PHE A 110 -6.65 -2.82 17.33
C PHE A 110 -7.86 -2.27 16.56
N SER A 111 -8.26 -2.90 15.45
CA SER A 111 -9.57 -2.63 14.82
C SER A 111 -10.75 -2.89 15.76
N LYS A 112 -10.57 -3.80 16.73
CA LYS A 112 -11.58 -4.20 17.72
C LYS A 112 -11.63 -3.29 18.96
N SER A 113 -10.56 -2.54 19.23
CA SER A 113 -10.50 -1.52 20.28
C SER A 113 -10.12 -0.18 19.64
N PRO A 114 -11.09 0.55 19.04
CA PRO A 114 -10.79 1.74 18.26
C PRO A 114 -10.19 2.82 19.18
N LEU A 115 -8.86 2.96 19.11
CA LEU A 115 -8.06 3.82 19.98
C LEU A 115 -8.46 5.29 19.94
N LEU A 116 -9.23 5.71 18.94
CA LEU A 116 -9.69 7.08 18.73
C LEU A 116 -11.14 7.32 19.20
N VAL A 117 -11.87 6.27 19.55
CA VAL A 117 -13.27 6.39 20.00
C VAL A 117 -13.32 6.43 21.52
N ASN A 118 -13.95 7.48 22.05
CA ASN A 118 -14.10 7.62 23.48
C ASN A 118 -15.16 6.67 24.04
N ARG A 119 -14.82 6.07 25.18
CA ARG A 119 -15.76 5.50 26.13
C ARG A 119 -15.34 6.03 27.48
N GLU A 120 -16.17 6.85 28.11
CA GLU A 120 -15.82 7.56 29.34
C GLU A 120 -15.39 6.61 30.47
N ALA A 121 -16.00 5.43 30.57
CA ALA A 121 -15.57 4.39 31.51
C ALA A 121 -14.14 3.85 31.26
N GLU A 122 -13.62 3.97 30.02
CA GLU A 122 -12.29 3.49 29.64
C GLU A 122 -11.22 4.60 29.66
N THR A 123 -11.63 5.87 29.67
CA THR A 123 -10.73 7.05 29.56
C THR A 123 -10.78 7.96 30.78
N GLY A 124 -11.91 8.00 31.48
CA GLY A 124 -12.21 8.95 32.56
C GLY A 124 -12.49 10.37 32.05
N LEU A 125 -12.71 10.52 30.74
CA LEU A 125 -12.91 11.79 30.07
C LEU A 125 -14.23 11.80 29.32
N SER A 126 -14.88 12.96 29.31
CA SER A 126 -16.02 13.20 28.41
C SER A 126 -15.57 13.14 26.95
N ASN A 127 -16.54 12.97 26.03
CA ASN A 127 -16.24 12.96 24.59
C ASN A 127 -15.53 14.24 24.12
N VAL A 128 -15.88 15.40 24.67
CA VAL A 128 -15.29 16.68 24.29
C VAL A 128 -13.83 16.76 24.74
N GLU A 129 -13.56 16.38 25.98
CA GLU A 129 -12.18 16.36 26.52
C GLU A 129 -11.30 15.37 25.77
N TYR A 130 -11.83 14.18 25.45
CA TYR A 130 -11.08 13.19 24.69
C TYR A 130 -10.79 13.65 23.26
N GLN A 131 -11.74 14.30 22.58
CA GLN A 131 -11.51 14.86 21.24
C GLN A 131 -10.50 16.01 21.27
N ALA A 132 -10.55 16.88 22.27
CA ALA A 132 -9.54 17.94 22.45
C ALA A 132 -8.15 17.34 22.66
N LEU A 133 -8.05 16.24 23.42
CA LEU A 133 -6.80 15.52 23.62
C LEU A 133 -6.26 14.92 22.32
N LEU A 134 -7.12 14.36 21.45
CA LEU A 134 -6.74 13.78 20.15
C LEU A 134 -6.35 14.82 19.08
N THR A 135 -6.72 16.09 19.28
CA THR A 135 -6.52 17.18 18.30
C THR A 135 -5.54 18.26 18.76
N ASP A 136 -4.80 18.01 19.84
CA ASP A 136 -3.74 18.87 20.35
C ASP A 136 -2.74 19.28 19.26
N ASP A 137 -2.25 20.52 19.32
CA ASP A 137 -1.31 21.10 18.35
C ASP A 137 -0.08 20.22 18.08
N LYS A 138 0.45 19.52 19.09
CA LYS A 138 1.58 18.59 18.89
C LYS A 138 1.18 17.39 18.05
N LEU A 139 -0.05 16.91 18.20
CA LEU A 139 -0.57 15.80 17.40
C LEU A 139 -0.81 16.26 15.95
N GLN A 140 -1.29 17.48 15.75
CA GLN A 140 -1.41 18.04 14.40
C GLN A 140 -0.05 18.15 13.69
N GLN A 141 1.01 18.49 14.41
CA GLN A 141 2.37 18.50 13.87
C GLN A 141 2.83 17.08 13.47
N ILE A 142 2.55 16.06 14.29
CA ILE A 142 2.84 14.66 13.94
C ILE A 142 2.09 14.25 12.67
N THR A 143 0.81 14.59 12.55
CA THR A 143 0.02 14.31 11.33
C THR A 143 0.59 14.99 10.10
N LYS A 144 1.08 16.24 10.21
CA LYS A 144 1.76 16.92 9.09
C LYS A 144 3.07 16.24 8.70
N SER A 145 3.88 15.81 9.67
CA SER A 145 5.10 15.05 9.41
C SER A 145 4.78 13.74 8.69
N PHE A 146 3.77 13.01 9.15
CA PHE A 146 3.30 11.79 8.52
C PHE A 146 2.91 11.99 7.05
N LEU A 147 2.12 13.02 6.74
CA LEU A 147 1.74 13.33 5.35
C LEU A 147 2.95 13.66 4.48
N THR A 148 3.95 14.33 5.06
CA THR A 148 5.21 14.65 4.38
C THR A 148 5.99 13.39 4.03
N ASP A 149 6.11 12.45 4.98
CA ASP A 149 6.81 11.17 4.78
C ASP A 149 6.13 10.31 3.69
N VAL A 150 4.80 10.22 3.72
CA VAL A 150 4.01 9.52 2.69
C VAL A 150 4.21 10.16 1.31
N SER A 151 4.16 11.49 1.23
CA SER A 151 4.36 12.22 -0.03
C SER A 151 5.77 12.02 -0.59
N SER A 152 6.78 12.03 0.30
CA SER A 152 8.17 11.77 -0.06
C SER A 152 8.35 10.35 -0.64
N TYR A 153 7.72 9.35 -0.01
CA TYR A 153 7.72 7.97 -0.54
C TYR A 153 7.11 7.89 -1.94
N PHE A 154 5.92 8.45 -2.16
CA PHE A 154 5.29 8.43 -3.48
C PHE A 154 6.15 9.09 -4.55
N TRP A 155 6.80 10.20 -4.21
CA TRP A 155 7.74 10.88 -5.10
C TRP A 155 8.94 9.99 -5.47
N LYS A 156 9.52 9.29 -4.49
CA LYS A 156 10.63 8.36 -4.74
C LYS A 156 10.19 7.17 -5.59
N MET A 157 9.03 6.58 -5.31
CA MET A 157 8.48 5.49 -6.11
C MET A 157 8.19 5.93 -7.55
N ALA A 158 7.66 7.14 -7.75
CA ALA A 158 7.47 7.71 -9.08
C ALA A 158 8.80 7.85 -9.84
N LYS A 159 9.88 8.25 -9.17
CA LYS A 159 11.23 8.27 -9.76
C LYS A 159 11.72 6.88 -10.14
N VAL A 160 11.55 5.89 -9.26
CA VAL A 160 11.91 4.49 -9.55
C VAL A 160 11.16 3.98 -10.77
N SER A 161 9.84 4.20 -10.83
CA SER A 161 9.03 3.85 -12.02
C SER A 161 9.48 4.59 -13.28
N GLY A 162 9.90 5.85 -13.17
CA GLY A 162 10.47 6.62 -14.29
C GLY A 162 11.77 6.04 -14.83
N LYS A 163 12.68 5.56 -13.95
CA LYS A 163 13.93 4.89 -14.35
C LYS A 163 13.65 3.61 -15.15
N VAL A 164 12.65 2.82 -14.73
CA VAL A 164 12.22 1.59 -15.43
C VAL A 164 11.82 1.91 -16.87
N VAL A 165 10.94 2.90 -17.05
CA VAL A 165 10.42 3.29 -18.37
C VAL A 165 11.50 3.91 -19.24
N GLY A 166 12.31 4.82 -18.69
CA GLY A 166 13.38 5.48 -19.42
C GLY A 166 14.35 4.47 -20.03
N LYS A 167 14.78 3.47 -19.24
CA LYS A 167 15.66 2.43 -19.77
C LYS A 167 15.00 1.50 -20.77
N ALA A 168 13.73 1.15 -20.57
CA ALA A 168 12.98 0.36 -21.55
C ALA A 168 12.95 1.06 -22.93
N PHE A 169 12.88 2.39 -22.96
CA PHE A 169 13.02 3.17 -24.18
C PHE A 169 14.45 3.21 -24.73
N ASP A 170 15.46 3.41 -23.88
CA ASP A 170 16.87 3.39 -24.30
C ASP A 170 17.26 2.04 -24.93
N ASP A 171 16.89 0.93 -24.28
CA ASP A 171 17.14 -0.45 -24.75
C ASP A 171 16.36 -0.75 -26.06
N TYR A 172 15.21 -0.13 -26.28
CA TYR A 172 14.48 -0.22 -27.54
C TYR A 172 15.20 0.54 -28.66
N ILE A 173 15.60 1.79 -28.41
CA ILE A 173 16.32 2.63 -29.37
C ILE A 173 17.66 2.00 -29.77
N GLU A 174 18.38 1.41 -28.81
CA GLU A 174 19.67 0.77 -29.07
C GLU A 174 19.52 -0.48 -29.94
N ARG A 175 18.50 -1.31 -29.71
CA ARG A 175 18.19 -2.47 -30.56
C ARG A 175 17.82 -2.07 -31.98
N GLU A 176 16.96 -1.06 -32.15
CA GLU A 176 16.60 -0.55 -33.49
C GLU A 176 17.84 -0.05 -34.25
N LYS A 177 18.78 0.65 -33.58
CA LYS A 177 20.06 1.07 -34.19
C LYS A 177 20.92 -0.12 -34.61
N GLN A 178 21.00 -1.18 -33.80
CA GLN A 178 21.77 -2.39 -34.13
C GLN A 178 21.15 -3.14 -35.32
N HIS A 179 19.82 -3.28 -35.36
CA HIS A 179 19.10 -3.87 -36.50
C HIS A 179 19.30 -3.07 -37.78
N ALA A 180 19.18 -1.74 -37.74
CA ALA A 180 19.42 -0.88 -38.89
C ALA A 180 20.86 -1.02 -39.43
N ASN A 181 21.86 -1.06 -38.54
CA ASN A 181 23.26 -1.23 -38.92
C ASN A 181 23.57 -2.62 -39.51
N ALA A 182 22.85 -3.66 -39.08
CA ALA A 182 23.00 -5.02 -39.61
C ALA A 182 22.43 -5.16 -41.03
N LEU A 183 21.36 -4.44 -41.35
CA LEU A 183 20.73 -4.44 -42.68
C LEU A 183 21.53 -3.67 -43.73
N THR A 184 22.33 -2.68 -43.32
CA THR A 184 23.19 -1.89 -44.23
C THR A 184 24.55 -2.52 -44.55
N LYS A 185 24.89 -3.66 -43.92
CA LYS A 185 26.17 -4.36 -44.11
C LYS A 185 26.10 -5.61 -45.01
N ASN A 186 24.90 -5.94 -45.53
CA ASN A 186 24.67 -6.95 -46.56
C ASN A 186 24.30 -6.28 -47.88
#